data_AF-A0A3B8U765-F1
#
_entry.id   AF-A0A3B8U765-F1
#
_cell.length_a   1.000
_cell.length_b   1.000
_cell.length_c   1.000
_cell.angle_alpha   90.00
_cell.angle_beta   90.00
_cell.angle_gamma   90.00
#
_symmetry.space_group_name_H-M   'P 1'
#
loop_
_entity.id
_entity.type
_entity.pdbx_description
1 polymer ?
#
loop_
_entity_poly.entity_id
_entity_poly.type
_entity_poly.pdbx_seq_one_letter_code
_entity_poly.pdbx_strand_id
1 'polypeptide(L)'
;LGPTVLAKVSKETSSHLLHISTDYVFDGTLGRPYVEEDKTDPLNWYGETKREGELRLAEINPEACTVRVSWVFGGAGERNY
;
A
#
# COMPACT_ATOMS: atom_id res chain seq x y z
N LEU A 1 -6.79 -9.75 4.30
CA LEU A 1 -7.32 -10.86 3.46
C LEU A 1 -7.17 -10.59 1.97
N GLY A 2 -7.73 -9.50 1.41
CA GLY A 2 -7.65 -9.21 -0.04
C GLY A 2 -6.24 -9.22 -0.65
N PRO A 3 -5.29 -8.41 -0.15
CA PRO A 3 -3.92 -8.37 -0.68
C PRO A 3 -3.21 -9.73 -0.62
N THR A 4 -3.45 -10.49 0.45
CA THR A 4 -2.89 -11.83 0.67
C THR A 4 -3.33 -12.83 -0.41
N VAL A 5 -4.60 -12.81 -0.81
CA VAL A 5 -5.12 -13.72 -1.83
C VAL A 5 -4.53 -13.38 -3.19
N LEU A 6 -4.51 -12.09 -3.55
CA LEU A 6 -3.92 -11.64 -4.82
C LEU A 6 -2.42 -11.93 -4.88
N ALA A 7 -1.69 -11.75 -3.77
CA ALA A 7 -0.28 -12.08 -3.68
C ALA A 7 -0.01 -13.55 -4.01
N LYS A 8 -0.78 -14.47 -3.42
CA LYS A 8 -0.65 -15.92 -3.69
C LYS A 8 -0.92 -16.25 -5.15
N VAL A 9 -2.04 -15.79 -5.68
CA VAL A 9 -2.43 -16.05 -7.07
C VAL A 9 -1.40 -15.48 -8.03
N SER A 10 -0.97 -14.24 -7.84
CA SER A 10 0.02 -13.59 -8.71
C SER A 10 1.34 -14.35 -8.76
N LYS A 11 1.78 -14.92 -7.63
CA LYS A 11 2.96 -15.76 -7.56
C LYS A 11 2.77 -17.08 -8.31
N GLU A 12 1.64 -17.76 -8.08
CA GLU A 12 1.29 -19.01 -8.75
C GLU A 12 1.20 -18.85 -10.27
N THR A 13 0.71 -17.71 -10.75
CA THR A 13 0.55 -17.41 -12.18
C THR A 13 1.73 -16.65 -12.78
N SER A 14 2.81 -16.43 -12.03
CA SER A 14 3.97 -15.60 -12.47
C SER A 14 3.56 -14.25 -13.04
N SER A 15 2.53 -13.64 -12.45
CA SER A 15 1.97 -12.36 -12.86
C SER A 15 2.53 -11.24 -12.01
N HIS A 16 2.77 -10.08 -12.64
CA HIS A 16 3.19 -8.88 -11.92
C HIS A 16 2.01 -8.29 -11.15
N LEU A 17 2.16 -8.19 -9.82
CA LEU A 17 1.15 -7.61 -8.96
C LEU A 17 1.57 -6.21 -8.52
N LEU A 18 0.73 -5.23 -8.85
CA LEU A 18 0.81 -3.87 -8.32
C LEU A 18 -0.22 -3.69 -7.21
N HIS A 19 0.24 -3.32 -6.02
CA HIS A 19 -0.59 -3.07 -4.86
C HIS A 19 -0.64 -1.57 -4.53
N ILE A 20 -1.83 -0.98 -4.59
CA ILE A 20 -2.02 0.43 -4.24
C ILE A 20 -2.20 0.57 -2.72
N SER A 21 -1.23 1.25 -2.12
CA SER A 21 -1.19 1.60 -0.72
C SER A 21 -1.40 3.12 -0.54
N THR A 22 -0.93 3.68 0.57
CA THR A 22 -1.20 5.07 0.97
C THR A 22 -0.01 5.66 1.69
N ASP A 23 0.11 6.98 1.65
CA ASP A 23 0.96 7.78 2.53
C ASP A 23 0.61 7.65 4.03
N TYR A 24 -0.59 7.18 4.38
CA TYR A 24 -1.04 7.03 5.78
C TYR A 24 -0.30 5.90 6.54
N VAL A 25 0.61 5.18 5.87
CA VAL A 25 1.52 4.26 6.55
C VAL A 25 2.64 4.98 7.31
N PHE A 26 2.82 6.28 7.08
CA PHE A 26 3.78 7.13 7.77
C PHE A 26 3.12 7.97 8.87
N ASP A 27 3.93 8.44 9.82
CA ASP A 27 3.50 9.25 10.97
C ASP A 27 3.39 10.75 10.69
N GLY A 28 3.91 11.22 9.56
CA GLY A 28 3.94 12.64 9.19
C GLY A 28 4.92 13.50 10.01
N THR A 29 5.85 12.92 10.77
CA THR A 29 6.75 13.68 11.66
C THR A 29 8.02 14.19 10.97
N LEU A 30 8.36 13.67 9.79
CA LEU A 30 9.57 14.10 9.08
C LEU A 30 9.42 15.51 8.51
N GLY A 31 10.40 16.37 8.78
CA GLY A 31 10.51 17.71 8.18
C GLY A 31 10.99 17.71 6.73
N ARG A 32 11.00 16.54 6.07
CA ARG A 32 11.38 16.33 4.66
C ARG A 32 10.39 15.37 4.00
N PRO A 33 10.32 15.32 2.66
CA PRO A 33 9.55 14.27 1.97
C PRO A 33 9.98 12.86 2.40
N TYR A 34 9.01 11.97 2.53
CA TYR A 34 9.25 10.54 2.77
C TYR A 34 9.84 9.87 1.54
N VAL A 35 10.71 8.88 1.77
CA VAL A 35 11.22 7.93 0.77
C VAL A 35 10.78 6.51 1.13
N GLU A 36 10.90 5.57 0.20
CA GLU A 36 10.40 4.21 0.31
C GLU A 36 11.00 3.43 1.48
N GLU A 37 12.27 3.71 1.79
CA GLU A 37 13.04 3.10 2.88
C GLU A 37 12.77 3.72 4.26
N ASP A 38 12.02 4.82 4.35
CA ASP A 38 11.68 5.41 5.63
C ASP A 38 10.82 4.48 6.47
N LYS A 39 11.02 4.54 7.79
CA LYS A 39 10.24 3.77 8.74
C LYS A 39 8.77 4.21 8.66
N THR A 40 7.89 3.23 8.53
CA THR A 40 6.44 3.40 8.66
C THR A 40 6.01 3.35 10.12
N ASP A 41 5.06 4.18 10.50
CA ASP A 41 4.42 4.21 11.82
C ASP A 41 3.00 4.79 11.69
N PRO A 42 2.01 3.97 11.28
CA PRO A 42 0.67 4.46 10.95
C PRO A 42 -0.06 5.01 12.19
N LEU A 43 -0.64 6.21 12.08
CA LEU A 43 -1.36 6.85 13.20
C LEU A 43 -2.85 6.50 13.27
N ASN A 44 -3.38 5.79 12.28
CA ASN A 44 -4.80 5.42 12.23
C ASN A 44 -5.01 4.01 11.71
N TRP A 45 -6.21 3.48 11.97
CA TRP A 45 -6.58 2.13 11.58
C TRP A 45 -6.48 1.87 10.07
N TYR A 46 -6.82 2.86 9.24
CA TYR A 46 -6.73 2.72 7.79
C TYR A 46 -5.27 2.48 7.35
N GLY A 47 -4.34 3.32 7.82
CA GLY A 47 -2.91 3.18 7.58
C GLY A 47 -2.36 1.85 8.10
N GLU A 48 -2.78 1.43 9.30
CA GLU A 48 -2.40 0.15 9.89
C GLU A 48 -2.79 -1.02 8.98
N THR A 49 -4.07 -1.07 8.56
CA THR A 49 -4.54 -2.16 7.69
C THR A 49 -3.87 -2.18 6.31
N LYS A 50 -3.47 -1.01 5.79
CA LYS A 50 -2.72 -0.89 4.54
C LYS A 50 -1.29 -1.39 4.70
N ARG A 51 -0.60 -0.97 5.77
CA ARG A 51 0.75 -1.42 6.09
C ARG A 51 0.80 -2.94 6.30
N GLU A 52 -0.17 -3.48 7.02
CA GLU A 52 -0.37 -4.92 7.19
C GLU A 52 -0.55 -5.66 5.85
N GLY A 53 -1.13 -5.01 4.85
CA GLY A 53 -1.24 -5.52 3.49
C GLY A 53 0.10 -5.55 2.77
N GLU A 54 0.89 -4.47 2.87
CA GLU A 54 2.24 -4.36 2.30
C GLU A 54 3.16 -5.46 2.82
N LEU A 55 3.17 -5.66 4.15
CA LEU A 55 4.03 -6.66 4.80
C LEU A 55 3.72 -8.07 4.30
N ARG A 56 2.43 -8.44 4.29
CA ARG A 56 2.00 -9.76 3.81
C ARG A 56 2.27 -9.95 2.32
N LEU A 57 2.14 -8.89 1.52
CA LEU A 57 2.46 -8.94 0.09
C LEU A 57 3.95 -9.25 -0.10
N ALA A 58 4.83 -8.52 0.58
CA ALA A 58 6.29 -8.71 0.50
C ALA A 58 6.72 -10.10 0.98
N GLU A 59 6.08 -10.64 2.03
CA GLU A 59 6.33 -11.99 2.52
C GLU A 59 5.92 -13.08 1.51
N ILE A 60 4.78 -12.91 0.83
CA ILE A 60 4.22 -13.94 -0.05
C ILE A 60 4.84 -13.89 -1.43
N ASN A 61 4.86 -12.71 -2.06
CA ASN A 61 5.36 -12.47 -3.41
C ASN A 61 6.35 -11.29 -3.41
N PRO A 62 7.66 -11.55 -3.21
CA PRO A 62 8.69 -10.50 -3.21
C PRO A 62 8.85 -9.76 -4.55
N GLU A 63 8.34 -10.31 -5.65
CA GLU A 63 8.36 -9.64 -6.97
C GLU A 63 7.17 -8.68 -7.17
N ALA A 64 6.21 -8.68 -6.24
CA ALA A 64 5.12 -7.71 -6.26
C ALA A 64 5.62 -6.33 -5.86
N CYS A 65 5.02 -5.29 -6.45
CA CYS A 65 5.37 -3.90 -6.20
C CYS A 65 4.25 -3.18 -5.45
N THR A 66 4.62 -2.47 -4.38
CA THR A 66 3.71 -1.61 -3.64
C THR A 66 3.90 -0.17 -4.10
N VAL A 67 2.80 0.48 -4.48
CA VAL A 67 2.77 1.89 -4.88
C VAL A 67 2.01 2.66 -3.81
N ARG A 68 2.72 3.47 -3.01
CA ARG A 68 2.11 4.37 -2.03
C ARG A 68 1.69 5.66 -2.74
N VAL A 69 0.40 5.99 -2.66
CA VAL A 69 -0.16 7.21 -3.26
C VAL A 69 -0.70 8.12 -2.16
N SER A 70 -0.69 9.41 -2.42
CA SER A 70 -1.27 10.45 -1.54
C SER A 70 -2.28 11.26 -2.32
N TRP A 71 -3.35 11.69 -1.66
CA TRP A 71 -4.29 12.71 -2.20
C TRP A 71 -4.81 12.36 -3.59
N VAL A 72 -5.41 11.18 -3.73
CA VAL A 72 -5.95 10.71 -5.01
C VAL A 72 -7.26 11.45 -5.33
N PHE A 73 -7.31 12.08 -6.51
CA PHE A 73 -8.52 12.69 -7.07
C PHE A 73 -8.65 12.34 -8.56
N GLY A 74 -9.87 12.33 -9.11
CA GLY A 74 -10.12 12.00 -10.51
C GLY A 74 -11.57 12.24 -10.94
N GLY A 75 -11.80 12.35 -12.25
CA GLY A 75 -13.10 12.72 -12.83
C GLY A 75 -14.18 11.64 -12.85
N ALA A 76 -13.90 10.44 -12.30
CA ALA A 76 -14.78 9.27 -12.40
C ALA A 76 -15.56 8.96 -11.10
N GLY A 77 -15.78 9.96 -10.24
CA GLY A 77 -16.54 9.79 -9.00
C GLY A 77 -17.74 10.71 -8.94
N GLU A 78 -18.93 10.24 -9.35
CA GLU A 78 -20.14 10.69 -8.67
C GLU A 78 -20.00 10.28 -7.20
N ARG A 79 -19.97 11.28 -6.31
CA ARG A 79 -19.78 11.23 -4.84
C ARG A 79 -18.32 11.33 -4.39
N ASN A 80 -17.87 12.59 -4.35
CA ASN A 80 -16.89 13.06 -3.38
C ASN A 80 -17.54 14.13 -2.48
N TYR A 81 -18.62 13.76 -1.78
CA TYR A 81 -19.12 14.42 -0.56
C TYR A 81 -19.86 13.38 0.29
#